data_AF-A0A7X1L824-F1
#
_entry.id   AF-A0A7X1L824-F1
#
_cell.length_a   1.000
_cell.length_b   1.000
_cell.length_c   1.000
_cell.angle_alpha   90.00
_cell.angle_beta   90.00
_cell.angle_gamma   90.00
#
_symmetry.space_group_name_H-M   'P 1'
#
loop_
_entity.id
_entity.type
_entity.pdbx_description
1 polymer ?
#
loop_
_entity_poly.entity_id
_entity_poly.type
_entity_poly.pdbx_seq_one_letter_code
_entity_poly.pdbx_strand_id
1 'polypeptide(L)'
;MAPLSWALTNDDIESIDGLPPKEAIRQGRVKTSPYVVKGKRYVPMSVEEARTYRETGMASWYGYETYHQEDGHMTANGEAFDPNGLNAAHKHLPLPTFVRVVNLENKREIIVRVNDRGPFVDGRIIDLSAGAAKKLGFYNKGTARVLVEAVELEG
;
A
#
# COMPACT_ATOMS: atom_id res chain seq x y z
N MET A 1 4.60 14.02 7.29
CA MET A 1 4.98 12.80 8.02
C MET A 1 4.03 12.67 9.19
N ALA A 2 3.51 11.48 9.48
CA ALA A 2 2.68 11.26 10.66
C ALA A 2 3.52 11.29 11.94
N PRO A 3 2.92 11.56 13.12
CA PRO A 3 3.59 11.40 14.40
C PRO A 3 4.14 9.98 14.57
N LEU A 4 5.40 9.82 15.00
CA LEU A 4 6.01 8.51 15.23
C LEU A 4 5.36 7.74 16.40
N SER A 5 4.56 8.41 17.24
CA SER A 5 3.74 7.75 18.27
C SER A 5 2.64 6.89 17.65
N TRP A 6 2.12 7.27 16.48
CA TRP A 6 1.04 6.56 15.80
C TRP A 6 1.38 5.11 15.49
N ALA A 7 0.38 4.25 15.56
CA ALA A 7 0.50 2.86 15.15
C ALA A 7 0.72 2.77 13.63
N LEU A 8 1.37 1.70 13.18
CA LEU A 8 1.36 1.40 11.76
C LEU A 8 -0.05 0.91 11.35
N THR A 9 -0.41 1.13 10.09
CA THR A 9 -1.55 0.47 9.44
C THR A 9 -1.35 -1.05 9.38
N ASN A 10 -0.09 -1.49 9.29
CA ASN A 10 0.29 -2.90 9.34
C ASN A 10 1.31 -3.13 10.46
N ASP A 11 0.86 -3.72 11.55
CA ASP A 11 1.64 -4.04 12.75
C ASP A 11 2.46 -5.33 12.62
N ASP A 12 2.20 -6.15 11.59
CA ASP A 12 2.98 -7.36 11.30
C ASP A 12 4.37 -7.05 10.72
N ILE A 13 4.68 -5.79 10.38
CA ILE A 13 6.01 -5.38 9.89
C ILE A 13 7.01 -5.40 11.04
N GLU A 14 7.92 -6.36 11.03
CA GLU A 14 8.92 -6.57 12.09
C GLU A 14 10.13 -5.64 11.92
N SER A 15 10.59 -5.46 10.69
CA SER A 15 11.75 -4.62 10.39
C SER A 15 11.71 -4.07 8.98
N ILE A 16 12.34 -2.92 8.79
CA ILE A 16 12.62 -2.32 7.49
C ILE A 16 14.10 -1.98 7.48
N ASP A 17 14.84 -2.48 6.49
CA ASP A 17 16.28 -2.30 6.36
C ASP A 17 17.09 -2.76 7.59
N GLY A 18 16.58 -3.79 8.29
CA GLY A 18 17.18 -4.28 9.54
C GLY A 18 16.94 -3.40 10.77
N LEU A 19 16.14 -2.33 10.64
CA LEU A 19 15.78 -1.45 11.74
C LEU A 19 14.33 -1.68 12.18
N PRO A 20 13.97 -1.32 13.44
CA PRO A 20 12.57 -1.17 13.82
C PRO A 20 11.84 -0.25 12.82
N PRO A 21 10.59 -0.55 12.41
CA PRO A 21 9.93 0.19 11.34
C PRO A 21 9.88 1.71 11.55
N LYS A 22 9.57 2.15 12.77
CA LYS A 22 9.51 3.58 13.12
C LYS A 22 10.86 4.28 13.00
N GLU A 23 11.95 3.56 13.28
CA GLU A 23 13.32 4.06 13.14
C GLU A 23 13.73 4.14 11.67
N ALA A 24 13.38 3.14 10.86
CA ALA A 24 13.58 3.19 9.40
C ALA A 24 12.81 4.34 8.75
N ILE A 25 11.55 4.57 9.16
CA ILE A 25 10.72 5.69 8.72
C ILE A 25 11.38 7.02 9.10
N ARG A 26 11.84 7.16 10.35
CA ARG A 26 12.54 8.36 10.83
C ARG A 26 13.80 8.66 9.99
N GLN A 27 14.50 7.63 9.53
CA GLN A 27 15.68 7.75 8.67
C GLN A 27 15.36 7.83 7.16
N GLY A 28 14.09 7.73 6.75
CA GLY A 28 13.69 7.72 5.34
C GLY A 28 14.08 6.44 4.57
N ARG A 29 14.45 5.36 5.27
CA ARG A 29 14.94 4.10 4.69
C ARG A 29 13.79 3.13 4.37
N VAL A 30 12.78 3.60 3.64
CA VAL A 30 11.53 2.85 3.40
C VAL A 30 11.23 2.59 1.92
N LYS A 31 11.80 3.41 1.03
CA LYS A 31 11.46 3.45 -0.40
C LYS A 31 11.63 2.10 -1.10
N THR A 32 12.87 1.61 -1.15
CA THR A 32 13.25 0.33 -1.78
C THR A 32 13.86 -0.64 -0.77
N SER A 33 13.80 -0.31 0.52
CA SER A 33 14.46 -1.12 1.55
C SER A 33 13.77 -2.47 1.75
N PRO A 34 14.52 -3.58 1.87
CA PRO A 34 13.97 -4.86 2.26
C PRO A 34 13.27 -4.79 3.61
N TYR A 35 12.23 -5.58 3.81
CA TYR A 35 11.49 -5.61 5.06
C TYR A 35 11.08 -7.04 5.42
N VAL A 36 10.75 -7.27 6.69
CA VAL A 36 10.36 -8.58 7.21
C VAL A 36 8.97 -8.50 7.81
N VAL A 37 8.15 -9.50 7.49
CA VAL A 37 6.78 -9.66 8.01
C VAL A 37 6.58 -11.12 8.33
N LYS A 38 6.24 -11.45 9.58
CA LYS A 38 6.04 -12.83 10.05
C LYS A 38 7.21 -13.75 9.67
N GLY A 39 8.44 -13.27 9.87
CA GLY A 39 9.68 -13.96 9.50
C GLY A 39 9.96 -14.09 8.00
N LYS A 40 9.06 -13.65 7.11
CA LYS A 40 9.25 -13.67 5.65
C LYS A 40 9.85 -12.35 5.18
N ARG A 41 10.97 -12.44 4.46
CA ARG A 41 11.66 -11.30 3.86
C ARG A 41 11.01 -10.93 2.52
N TYR A 42 10.74 -9.63 2.34
CA TYR A 42 10.29 -9.03 1.10
C TYR A 42 11.33 -8.02 0.61
N VAL A 43 11.53 -7.98 -0.71
CA VAL A 43 12.45 -7.05 -1.36
C VAL A 43 11.63 -6.25 -2.38
N PRO A 44 11.50 -4.92 -2.20
CA PRO A 44 10.91 -4.08 -3.24
C PRO A 44 11.75 -4.08 -4.52
N MET A 45 11.08 -3.94 -5.65
CA MET A 45 11.68 -3.67 -6.96
C MET A 45 12.44 -2.35 -6.91
N SER A 46 13.44 -2.21 -7.78
CA SER A 46 14.08 -0.93 -8.02
C SER A 46 13.07 0.08 -8.63
N VAL A 47 13.42 1.36 -8.54
CA VAL A 47 12.61 2.43 -9.17
C VAL A 47 12.53 2.25 -10.68
N GLU A 48 13.61 1.77 -11.32
CA GLU A 48 13.66 1.54 -12.75
C GLU A 48 12.74 0.39 -13.18
N GLU A 49 12.81 -0.76 -12.50
CA GLU A 49 11.94 -1.90 -12.78
C GLU A 49 10.46 -1.56 -12.55
N ALA A 50 10.17 -0.72 -11.55
CA ALA A 50 8.80 -0.32 -11.24
C ALA A 50 8.15 0.54 -12.32
N ARG A 51 8.92 1.25 -13.16
CA ARG A 51 8.36 2.15 -14.20
C ARG A 51 7.50 1.44 -15.23
N THR A 52 7.81 0.18 -15.52
CA THR A 52 7.07 -0.64 -16.48
C THR A 52 6.19 -1.68 -15.80
N TYR A 53 6.00 -1.55 -14.48
CA TYR A 53 5.21 -2.49 -13.70
C TYR A 53 3.78 -2.57 -14.22
N ARG A 54 3.36 -3.81 -14.49
CA ARG A 54 2.03 -4.15 -14.97
C ARG A 54 1.67 -5.55 -14.50
N GLU A 55 0.62 -5.66 -13.70
CA GLU A 55 0.17 -6.96 -13.16
C GLU A 55 -1.36 -7.03 -13.10
N THR A 56 -1.91 -8.19 -13.45
CA THR A 56 -3.32 -8.52 -13.20
C THR A 56 -3.41 -9.47 -12.02
N GLY A 57 -4.26 -9.16 -11.06
CA GLY A 57 -4.42 -9.99 -9.86
C GLY A 57 -5.63 -9.60 -9.03
N MET A 58 -5.72 -10.16 -7.82
CA MET A 58 -6.79 -9.84 -6.90
C MET A 58 -6.43 -8.61 -6.06
N ALA A 59 -7.34 -7.63 -6.02
CA ALA A 59 -7.30 -6.55 -5.05
C ALA A 59 -8.19 -6.86 -3.85
N SER A 60 -7.82 -6.35 -2.68
CA SER A 60 -8.74 -6.17 -1.55
C SER A 60 -8.68 -4.75 -1.02
N TRP A 61 -9.25 -4.50 0.16
CA TRP A 61 -9.20 -3.20 0.79
C TRP A 61 -9.04 -3.28 2.30
N TYR A 62 -8.48 -2.22 2.88
CA TYR A 62 -8.19 -2.07 4.32
C TYR A 62 -8.60 -0.69 4.85
N GLY A 63 -8.44 -0.48 6.15
CA GLY A 63 -8.79 0.76 6.83
C GLY A 63 -10.05 0.67 7.70
N TYR A 64 -10.67 -0.51 7.84
CA TYR A 64 -11.77 -0.67 8.81
C TYR A 64 -11.25 -0.60 10.25
N GLU A 65 -10.08 -1.22 10.46
CA GLU A 65 -9.31 -1.25 11.69
C GLU A 65 -8.93 0.14 12.21
N THR A 66 -8.82 1.13 11.32
CA THR A 66 -8.41 2.49 11.70
C THR A 66 -9.57 3.37 12.15
N TYR A 67 -10.84 2.96 11.97
CA TYR A 67 -11.99 3.79 12.37
C TYR A 67 -12.28 3.79 13.88
N HIS A 68 -11.70 2.85 14.63
CA HIS A 68 -12.00 2.64 16.05
C HIS A 68 -10.86 3.05 16.99
N GLN A 69 -9.73 3.52 16.46
CA GLN A 69 -8.59 3.95 17.28
C GLN A 69 -8.68 5.45 17.57
N GLU A 70 -8.37 5.83 18.81
CA GLU A 70 -8.38 7.24 19.25
C GLU A 70 -7.30 8.07 18.53
N ASP A 71 -6.15 7.45 18.26
CA ASP A 71 -5.03 8.03 17.50
C ASP A 71 -5.08 7.62 16.02
N GLY A 72 -4.41 8.40 15.17
CA GLY A 72 -4.28 8.08 13.75
C GLY A 72 -3.33 6.90 13.48
N HIS A 73 -3.37 6.41 12.24
CA HIS A 73 -2.43 5.39 11.76
C HIS A 73 -1.44 5.98 10.76
N MET A 74 -0.26 5.37 10.72
CA MET A 74 0.82 5.72 9.82
C MET A 74 1.09 4.56 8.85
N THR A 75 1.30 4.87 7.58
CA THR A 75 1.70 3.87 6.59
C THR A 75 3.17 3.49 6.73
N ALA A 76 3.60 2.41 6.08
CA ALA A 76 5.02 2.04 6.01
C ALA A 76 5.91 3.09 5.33
N ASN A 77 5.34 4.07 4.60
CA ASN A 77 6.07 5.24 4.08
C ASN A 77 6.18 6.40 5.09
N GLY A 78 5.61 6.28 6.29
CA GLY A 78 5.59 7.35 7.29
C GLY A 78 4.52 8.42 7.07
N GLU A 79 3.56 8.17 6.19
CA GLU A 79 2.46 9.09 5.88
C GLU A 79 1.26 8.83 6.80
N ALA A 80 0.47 9.86 7.09
CA ALA A 80 -0.81 9.67 7.77
C ALA A 80 -1.73 8.87 6.85
N PHE A 81 -2.28 7.78 7.36
CA PHE A 81 -3.23 6.97 6.62
C PHE A 81 -4.62 7.62 6.64
N ASP A 82 -5.22 7.77 5.46
CA ASP A 82 -6.60 8.21 5.29
C ASP A 82 -7.42 7.07 4.68
N PRO A 83 -8.33 6.43 5.43
CA PRO A 83 -9.16 5.35 4.91
C PRO A 83 -10.14 5.82 3.83
N ASN A 84 -10.45 7.12 3.75
CA ASN A 84 -11.30 7.69 2.70
C ASN A 84 -10.49 8.22 1.49
N GLY A 85 -9.16 8.25 1.60
CA GLY A 85 -8.25 8.77 0.59
C GLY A 85 -8.05 7.83 -0.60
N LEU A 86 -7.18 8.22 -1.54
CA LEU A 86 -6.77 7.41 -2.69
C LEU A 86 -5.37 6.84 -2.51
N ASN A 87 -5.25 5.89 -1.60
CA ASN A 87 -3.98 5.25 -1.26
C ASN A 87 -4.10 3.71 -1.29
N ALA A 88 -2.95 3.04 -1.30
CA ALA A 88 -2.85 1.60 -1.43
C ALA A 88 -1.57 1.04 -0.79
N ALA A 89 -1.63 -0.25 -0.44
CA ALA A 89 -0.49 -1.06 0.00
C ALA A 89 -0.06 -2.03 -1.11
N HIS A 90 1.25 -2.16 -1.33
CA HIS A 90 1.83 -3.12 -2.27
C HIS A 90 3.10 -3.78 -1.73
N LYS A 91 3.31 -5.06 -2.06
CA LYS A 91 4.43 -5.87 -1.56
C LYS A 91 5.78 -5.37 -2.11
N HIS A 92 5.83 -5.15 -3.42
CA HIS A 92 7.10 -4.99 -4.14
C HIS A 92 7.31 -3.64 -4.86
N LEU A 93 6.29 -2.80 -5.05
CA LEU A 93 6.52 -1.47 -5.64
C LEU A 93 7.32 -0.60 -4.66
N PRO A 94 8.25 0.23 -5.14
CA PRO A 94 8.94 1.19 -4.29
C PRO A 94 7.95 2.22 -3.73
N LEU A 95 8.22 2.73 -2.52
CA LEU A 95 7.37 3.74 -1.90
C LEU A 95 7.97 5.15 -1.99
N PRO A 96 7.14 6.16 -2.24
CA PRO A 96 5.82 6.07 -2.83
C PRO A 96 5.90 5.76 -4.35
N THR A 97 4.85 5.16 -4.90
CA THR A 97 4.64 5.05 -6.37
C THR A 97 3.17 5.35 -6.68
N PHE A 98 2.87 5.90 -7.86
CA PHE A 98 1.49 6.02 -8.33
C PHE A 98 1.17 4.89 -9.30
N VAL A 99 -0.02 4.33 -9.15
CA VAL A 99 -0.51 3.27 -10.04
C VAL A 99 -1.92 3.59 -10.51
N ARG A 100 -2.20 3.30 -11.78
CA ARG A 100 -3.57 3.19 -12.30
C ARG A 100 -4.08 1.79 -11.99
N VAL A 101 -5.25 1.72 -11.39
CA VAL A 101 -5.92 0.47 -11.02
C VAL A 101 -7.24 0.39 -11.76
N VAL A 102 -7.38 -0.62 -12.61
CA VAL A 102 -8.60 -0.89 -13.38
C VAL A 102 -9.32 -2.09 -12.78
N ASN A 103 -10.58 -1.93 -12.39
CA ASN A 103 -11.43 -3.06 -12.05
C ASN A 103 -11.94 -3.72 -13.32
N LEU A 104 -11.54 -4.97 -13.53
CA LEU A 104 -11.78 -5.67 -14.79
C LEU A 104 -13.24 -6.09 -14.98
N GLU A 105 -14.03 -6.12 -13.91
CA GLU A 105 -15.44 -6.50 -13.93
C GLU A 105 -16.34 -5.34 -14.38
N ASN A 106 -16.05 -4.11 -13.92
CA ASN A 106 -16.89 -2.93 -14.18
C ASN A 106 -16.22 -1.85 -15.03
N LYS A 107 -14.95 -2.05 -15.42
CA LYS A 107 -14.11 -1.14 -16.23
C LYS A 107 -13.86 0.23 -15.61
N ARG A 108 -14.21 0.44 -14.34
CA ARG A 108 -13.82 1.65 -13.61
C ARG A 108 -12.32 1.63 -13.36
N GLU A 109 -11.72 2.80 -13.37
CA GLU A 109 -10.31 2.96 -13.03
C GLU A 109 -10.08 4.20 -12.16
N ILE A 110 -9.03 4.14 -11.36
CA ILE A 110 -8.56 5.24 -10.51
C ILE A 110 -7.03 5.23 -10.50
N ILE A 111 -6.43 6.39 -10.25
CA ILE A 111 -5.02 6.48 -9.86
C ILE A 111 -4.96 6.55 -8.34
N VAL A 112 -4.11 5.71 -7.73
CA VAL A 112 -3.87 5.68 -6.29
C VAL A 112 -2.39 5.83 -6.00
N ARG A 113 -2.09 6.37 -4.81
CA ARG A 113 -0.74 6.40 -4.27
C ARG A 113 -0.46 5.12 -3.49
N VAL A 114 0.50 4.34 -3.93
CA VAL A 114 1.07 3.24 -3.15
C VAL A 114 2.04 3.85 -2.15
N ASN A 115 1.65 3.89 -0.87
CA ASN A 115 2.44 4.46 0.22
C ASN A 115 2.54 3.51 1.41
N ASP A 116 2.16 2.24 1.26
CA ASP A 116 2.16 1.26 2.33
C ASP A 116 2.62 -0.14 1.87
N ARG A 117 2.90 -1.04 2.82
CA ARG A 117 3.29 -2.44 2.58
C ARG A 117 2.15 -3.41 2.87
N GLY A 118 2.04 -4.43 2.03
CA GLY A 118 0.94 -5.41 2.03
C GLY A 118 0.41 -5.61 0.61
N PRO A 119 -0.67 -6.37 0.38
CA PRO A 119 -1.28 -7.35 1.29
C PRO A 119 -0.27 -8.40 1.76
N PHE A 120 -0.49 -9.03 2.91
CA PHE A 120 0.23 -10.26 3.28
C PHE A 120 -0.66 -11.51 3.23
N VAL A 121 -1.84 -11.36 2.61
CA VAL A 121 -2.71 -12.48 2.23
C VAL A 121 -2.28 -13.01 0.87
N ASP A 122 -2.17 -14.33 0.75
CA ASP A 122 -1.80 -14.99 -0.49
C ASP A 122 -2.83 -14.76 -1.61
N GLY A 123 -2.35 -14.68 -2.85
CA GLY A 123 -3.17 -14.43 -4.04
C GLY A 123 -3.63 -12.98 -4.25
N ARG A 124 -3.36 -12.07 -3.31
CA ARG A 124 -3.64 -10.63 -3.47
C ARG A 124 -2.39 -9.85 -3.88
N ILE A 125 -2.57 -8.89 -4.79
CA ILE A 125 -1.49 -8.09 -5.37
C ILE A 125 -1.48 -6.65 -4.84
N ILE A 126 -2.64 -6.13 -4.45
CA ILE A 126 -2.79 -4.76 -3.96
C ILE A 126 -3.94 -4.66 -2.96
N ASP A 127 -3.76 -3.88 -1.90
CA ASP A 127 -4.83 -3.53 -0.96
C ASP A 127 -5.09 -2.03 -1.05
N LEU A 128 -6.32 -1.66 -1.38
CA LEU A 128 -6.74 -0.26 -1.51
C LEU A 128 -7.31 0.27 -0.20
N SER A 129 -7.31 1.58 0.01
CA SER A 129 -8.15 2.16 1.07
C SER A 129 -9.64 1.87 0.82
N ALA A 130 -10.45 1.93 1.87
CA ALA A 130 -11.90 1.86 1.77
C ALA A 130 -12.48 2.90 0.76
N GLY A 131 -11.95 4.12 0.76
CA GLY A 131 -12.33 5.19 -0.18
C GLY A 131 -12.03 4.85 -1.63
N ALA A 132 -10.84 4.31 -1.90
CA ALA A 132 -10.46 3.86 -3.24
C ALA A 132 -11.33 2.67 -3.69
N ALA A 133 -11.62 1.71 -2.81
CA ALA A 133 -12.50 0.58 -3.12
C ALA A 133 -13.95 1.00 -3.41
N LYS A 134 -14.47 2.03 -2.72
CA LYS A 134 -15.78 2.63 -3.01
C LYS A 134 -15.81 3.26 -4.39
N LYS A 135 -14.79 4.07 -4.73
CA LYS A 135 -14.69 4.69 -6.06
C LYS A 135 -14.54 3.66 -7.18
N LEU A 136 -13.70 2.65 -6.97
CA LEU A 136 -13.47 1.57 -7.93
C LEU A 136 -14.63 0.54 -7.99
N GLY A 137 -15.61 0.66 -7.09
CA GLY A 137 -16.87 -0.06 -7.16
C GLY A 137 -16.81 -1.52 -6.72
N PHE A 138 -15.97 -1.86 -5.75
CA PHE A 138 -15.91 -3.21 -5.17
C PHE A 138 -15.93 -3.27 -3.64
N TYR A 139 -16.11 -2.13 -2.96
CA TYR A 139 -16.14 -2.05 -1.49
C TYR A 139 -17.04 -3.13 -0.84
N ASN A 140 -18.31 -3.23 -1.26
CA ASN A 140 -19.26 -4.22 -0.72
C ASN A 140 -18.91 -5.67 -1.08
N LYS A 141 -18.17 -5.90 -2.17
CA LYS A 141 -17.73 -7.23 -2.61
C LYS A 141 -16.49 -7.71 -1.82
N GLY A 142 -15.76 -6.78 -1.21
CA GLY A 142 -14.51 -7.04 -0.48
C GLY A 142 -13.29 -7.20 -1.39
N THR A 143 -13.44 -7.86 -2.54
CA THR A 143 -12.35 -8.10 -3.50
C THR A 143 -12.77 -7.86 -4.94
N ALA A 144 -11.81 -7.59 -5.81
CA ALA A 144 -12.03 -7.48 -7.25
C ALA A 144 -10.79 -7.92 -8.03
N ARG A 145 -11.00 -8.50 -9.21
CA ARG A 145 -9.90 -8.73 -10.15
C ARG A 145 -9.54 -7.41 -10.83
N VAL A 146 -8.29 -6.99 -10.68
CA VAL A 146 -7.80 -5.69 -11.17
C VAL A 146 -6.59 -5.84 -12.08
N LEU A 147 -6.39 -4.85 -12.94
CA LEU A 147 -5.11 -4.56 -13.59
C LEU A 147 -4.46 -3.38 -12.85
N VAL A 148 -3.21 -3.52 -12.44
CA VAL A 148 -2.40 -2.48 -11.80
C VAL A 148 -1.25 -2.12 -12.72
N GLU A 149 -1.12 -0.85 -13.04
CA GLU A 149 -0.10 -0.30 -13.93
C GLU A 149 0.59 0.89 -13.25
N ALA A 150 1.91 0.89 -13.17
CA ALA A 150 2.65 2.07 -12.73
C ALA A 150 2.42 3.23 -13.70
N VAL A 151 2.29 4.43 -13.14
CA VAL A 151 2.14 5.66 -13.93
C VAL A 151 3.13 6.71 -13.42
N GLU A 152 3.79 7.39 -14.35
CA GLU A 152 4.49 8.64 -14.06
C GLU A 152 3.43 9.76 -14.10
N LEU A 153 3.28 10.47 -12.98
CA LEU A 153 2.48 11.69 -13.01
C LEU A 153 3.35 12.77 -13.63
N GLU A 154 2.98 13.22 -14.83
CA GLU A 154 3.55 14.46 -15.39
C GLU A 154 3.20 15.61 -14.43
N GLY A 155 4.24 16.33 -13.99
CA GLY A 155 4.15 17.53 -13.17
C GLY A 155 4.59 18.74 -13.94
#